data_AF-A0A353B6J7-F1
#
_entry.id   AF-A0A353B6J7-F1
#
_cell.length_a   1.000
_cell.length_b   1.000
_cell.length_c   1.000
_cell.angle_alpha   90.00
_cell.angle_beta   90.00
_cell.angle_gamma   90.00
#
_symmetry.space_group_name_H-M   'P 1'
#
loop_
_entity.id
_entity.type
_entity.pdbx_description
1 polymer ?
#
loop_
_entity_poly.entity_id
_entity_poly.type
_entity_poly.pdbx_seq_one_letter_code
_entity_poly.pdbx_strand_id
1 'polypeptide(L)'
;MTKKEIVKSIADKTGLTQAQIKQIVQLTFDGIVENLLDEGRVELRNFGVFQVKSRKARKARNPRTGHQVLVPEKFVVSFKPGKEMEARVQELEDAAAAEAEAKALLEHTDSLMSEKAPQNNDLPPASNTTQNWNSSS
;
A
#
# COMPACT_ATOMS: atom_id res chain seq x y z
N MET A 1 3.22 11.52 2.91
CA MET A 1 3.52 11.97 4.28
C MET A 1 4.96 12.47 4.36
N THR A 2 5.17 13.78 4.39
CA THR A 2 6.47 14.42 4.65
C THR A 2 6.62 14.81 6.13
N LYS A 3 7.84 15.14 6.59
CA LYS A 3 8.05 15.68 7.95
C LYS A 3 7.19 16.93 8.21
N LYS A 4 7.01 17.79 7.20
CA LYS A 4 6.17 18.99 7.28
C LYS A 4 4.70 18.62 7.51
N GLU A 5 4.19 17.61 6.81
CA GLU A 5 2.83 17.11 7.00
C GLU A 5 2.62 16.49 8.38
N ILE A 6 3.60 15.75 8.91
CA ILE A 6 3.56 15.20 10.28
C ILE A 6 3.46 16.33 11.31
N VAL A 7 4.32 17.36 11.19
CA VAL A 7 4.31 18.52 12.10
C VAL A 7 2.95 19.21 12.08
N LYS A 8 2.39 19.45 10.89
CA LYS A 8 1.06 20.05 10.76
C LYS A 8 0.00 19.19 11.43
N SER A 9 -0.05 17.89 11.13
CA SER A 9 -1.05 16.98 11.69
C SER A 9 -0.99 16.90 13.22
N ILE A 10 0.21 16.90 13.82
CA ILE A 10 0.37 16.90 15.27
C ILE A 10 -0.03 18.26 15.86
N ALA A 11 0.34 19.37 15.23
CA ALA A 11 -0.08 20.71 15.67
C ALA A 11 -1.61 20.83 15.69
N ASP A 12 -2.29 20.37 14.63
CA ASP A 12 -3.74 20.38 14.53
C ASP A 12 -4.41 19.56 15.65
N LYS A 13 -3.80 18.45 16.07
CA LYS A 13 -4.31 17.57 17.15
C LYS A 13 -4.03 18.06 18.56
N THR A 14 -2.90 18.75 18.76
CA THR A 14 -2.41 19.15 20.09
C THR A 14 -2.71 20.60 20.45
N GLY A 15 -3.04 21.44 19.45
CA GLY A 15 -3.19 22.88 19.62
C GLY A 15 -1.86 23.62 19.79
N LEU A 16 -0.72 22.93 19.74
CA LEU A 16 0.60 23.54 19.81
C LEU A 16 1.01 24.18 18.48
N THR A 17 1.90 25.16 18.54
CA THR A 17 2.39 25.80 17.32
C THR A 17 3.22 24.82 16.48
N GLN A 18 3.17 24.94 15.15
CA GLN A 18 4.01 24.14 14.26
C GLN A 18 5.51 24.31 14.54
N ALA A 19 5.93 25.47 15.03
CA ALA A 19 7.33 25.72 15.42
C ALA A 19 7.76 24.83 16.60
N GLN A 20 6.95 24.77 17.66
CA GLN A 20 7.19 23.90 18.82
C GLN A 20 7.21 22.43 18.41
N ILE A 21 6.19 21.99 17.65
CA ILE A 21 6.12 20.60 17.19
C ILE A 21 7.30 20.25 16.28
N LYS A 22 7.71 21.15 15.37
CA LYS A 22 8.89 20.94 14.52
C LYS A 22 10.14 20.70 15.36
N GLN A 23 10.33 21.48 16.41
CA GLN A 23 11.48 21.32 17.31
C GLN A 23 11.42 19.99 18.07
N ILE A 24 10.25 19.62 18.62
CA ILE A 24 10.07 18.34 19.33
C ILE A 24 10.36 17.13 18.43
N VAL A 25 9.82 17.14 17.21
CA VAL A 25 10.04 16.06 16.23
C VAL A 25 11.51 15.99 15.82
N GLN A 26 12.19 17.13 15.67
CA GLN A 26 13.63 17.16 15.40
C GLN A 26 14.42 16.54 16.56
N LEU A 27 14.21 17.00 17.79
CA LEU A 27 14.89 16.48 18.99
C LEU A 27 14.64 14.99 19.21
N THR A 28 13.46 14.49 18.84
CA THR A 28 13.15 13.06 18.94
C THR A 28 14.02 12.24 17.98
N PHE A 29 14.19 12.69 16.73
CA PHE A 29 15.06 12.00 15.78
C PHE A 29 16.53 12.10 16.16
N ASP A 30 16.96 13.27 16.64
CA ASP A 30 18.34 13.48 17.08
C ASP A 30 18.66 12.55 18.26
N GLY A 31 17.78 12.48 19.26
CA GLY A 31 17.93 11.57 20.39
C GLY A 31 17.98 10.09 19.97
N ILE A 32 17.19 9.66 18.98
CA ILE A 32 17.29 8.28 18.45
C ILE A 32 18.66 8.04 17.81
N VAL A 33 19.19 9.00 17.04
CA VAL A 33 20.50 8.88 16.38
C VAL A 33 21.62 8.81 17.42
N GLU A 34 21.62 9.70 18.40
CA GLU A 34 22.61 9.73 19.47
C GLU A 34 22.63 8.42 20.26
N ASN A 35 21.46 7.94 20.72
CA ASN A 35 21.39 6.67 21.46
C ASN A 35 21.78 5.46 20.58
N LEU A 36 21.57 5.50 19.27
CA LEU A 36 22.06 4.44 18.38
C LEU A 36 23.59 4.44 18.24
N LEU A 37 24.23 5.60 18.30
CA LEU A 37 25.69 5.69 18.26
C LEU A 37 26.31 5.20 19.57
N ASP A 38 25.68 5.49 20.71
CA ASP A 38 26.19 5.17 22.04
C ASP A 38 25.86 3.73 22.47
N GLU A 39 24.58 3.36 22.42
CA GLU A 39 24.10 2.06 22.92
C GLU A 39 23.90 1.01 21.82
N GLY A 40 23.88 1.43 20.56
CA GLY A 40 23.66 0.53 19.42
C GLY A 40 22.23 0.00 19.29
N ARG A 41 21.31 0.37 20.17
CA ARG A 41 19.90 -0.06 20.15
C ARG A 41 18.99 0.96 20.80
N VAL A 42 17.85 1.24 20.17
CA VAL A 42 16.77 2.07 20.71
C VAL A 42 15.45 1.33 20.55
N GLU A 43 14.73 1.15 21.65
CA GLU A 43 13.42 0.49 21.68
C GLU A 43 12.32 1.50 21.99
N LEU A 44 11.40 1.66 21.05
CA LEU A 44 10.21 2.49 21.18
C LEU A 44 9.00 1.55 21.26
N ARG A 45 8.49 1.32 22.48
CA ARG A 45 7.34 0.43 22.72
C ARG A 45 6.19 0.79 21.78
N ASN A 46 5.50 -0.24 21.26
CA ASN A 46 4.41 -0.14 20.28
C ASN A 46 4.80 0.38 18.90
N PHE A 47 5.97 0.99 18.73
CA PHE A 47 6.46 1.48 17.45
C PHE A 47 7.46 0.51 16.81
N GLY A 48 8.53 0.16 17.53
CA GLY A 48 9.54 -0.77 17.04
C GLY A 48 10.91 -0.60 17.68
N VAL A 49 11.89 -1.31 17.12
CA VAL A 49 13.27 -1.33 17.61
C VAL A 49 14.21 -0.91 16.48
N PHE A 50 15.01 0.12 16.74
CA PHE A 50 16.19 0.44 15.94
C PHE A 50 17.40 -0.25 16.54
N GLN A 51 18.25 -0.84 15.71
CA GLN A 51 19.50 -1.44 16.15
C GLN A 51 20.59 -1.29 15.11
N VAL A 52 21.81 -1.05 15.57
CA VAL A 52 23.02 -1.10 14.75
C VAL A 52 23.44 -2.55 14.60
N LYS A 53 23.78 -2.95 13.37
CA LYS A 53 24.29 -4.27 13.03
C LYS A 53 25.60 -4.13 12.29
N SER A 54 26.64 -4.87 12.71
CA SER A 54 27.82 -5.07 11.87
C SER A 54 27.50 -6.03 10.73
N ARG A 55 27.85 -5.64 9.51
CA ARG A 55 27.87 -6.51 8.33
C ARG A 55 29.33 -6.78 8.00
N LYS A 56 29.77 -8.02 8.28
CA LYS A 56 31.13 -8.49 7.99
C LYS A 56 31.51 -8.26 6.53
N ALA A 57 32.79 -8.02 6.30
CA ALA A 57 33.36 -7.93 4.96
C ALA A 57 33.04 -9.20 4.15
N ARG A 58 32.67 -9.02 2.88
CA ARG A 58 32.32 -10.12 1.99
C ARG A 58 32.75 -9.83 0.56
N LYS A 59 33.04 -10.88 -0.20
CA LYS A 59 33.20 -10.77 -1.65
C LYS A 59 31.82 -10.62 -2.28
N ALA A 60 31.64 -9.62 -3.14
CA ALA A 60 30.44 -9.42 -3.94
C ALA A 60 30.81 -9.35 -5.42
N ARG A 61 29.82 -9.50 -6.29
CA ARG A 61 29.99 -9.37 -7.73
C ARG A 61 29.40 -8.03 -8.17
N ASN A 62 30.13 -7.26 -8.95
CA ASN A 62 29.59 -6.06 -9.56
C ASN A 62 28.51 -6.48 -10.58
N PRO A 63 27.23 -6.07 -10.42
CA PRO A 63 26.15 -6.51 -11.31
C PRO A 63 26.33 -6.00 -12.75
N ARG A 64 27.09 -4.91 -12.95
CA ARG A 64 27.34 -4.31 -14.26
C ARG A 64 28.51 -4.95 -15.01
N THR A 65 29.56 -5.41 -14.30
CA THR A 65 30.82 -5.88 -14.92
C THR A 65 31.17 -7.33 -14.63
N GLY A 66 30.51 -7.97 -13.66
CA GLY A 66 30.78 -9.35 -13.29
C GLY A 66 32.09 -9.57 -12.51
N HIS A 67 32.91 -8.53 -12.29
CA HIS A 67 34.13 -8.65 -11.50
C HIS A 67 33.84 -8.84 -10.01
N GLN A 68 34.69 -9.62 -9.34
CA GLN A 68 34.65 -9.73 -7.89
C GLN A 68 35.17 -8.44 -7.26
N VAL A 69 34.41 -7.90 -6.31
CA VAL A 69 34.75 -6.72 -5.53
C VAL A 69 34.68 -7.06 -4.04
N LEU A 70 35.62 -6.55 -3.25
CA LEU A 70 35.57 -6.67 -1.81
C LEU A 70 34.63 -5.60 -1.24
N VAL A 71 33.60 -6.03 -0.51
CA VAL A 71 32.75 -5.13 0.26
C VAL A 71 33.33 -5.09 1.68
N PRO A 72 33.82 -3.93 2.17
CA PRO A 72 34.36 -3.81 3.50
C PRO A 72 33.29 -4.02 4.57
N GLU A 73 33.72 -4.27 5.80
CA GLU A 73 32.82 -4.29 6.95
C GLU A 73 32.14 -2.93 7.11
N LYS A 74 30.84 -2.94 7.42
CA LYS A 74 30.09 -1.71 7.67
C LYS A 74 29.03 -1.91 8.73
N PHE A 75 28.73 -0.83 9.45
CA PHE A 75 27.58 -0.77 10.34
C PHE A 75 26.34 -0.33 9.55
N VAL A 76 25.21 -0.98 9.84
CA VAL A 76 23.92 -0.62 9.27
C VAL A 76 22.89 -0.52 10.38
N VAL A 77 22.01 0.47 10.30
CA VAL A 77 20.83 0.53 11.15
C VAL A 77 19.75 -0.38 10.55
N SER A 78 19.13 -1.21 11.38
CA SER A 78 17.92 -1.93 11.01
C SER A 78 16.78 -1.55 11.94
N PHE A 79 15.61 -1.31 11.36
CA PHE A 79 14.36 -1.13 12.09
C PHE A 79 13.57 -2.44 12.09
N LYS A 80 13.03 -2.81 13.24
CA LYS A 80 12.05 -3.88 13.40
C LYS A 80 10.74 -3.25 13.86
N PRO A 81 9.66 -3.34 13.07
CA PRO A 81 8.34 -2.90 13.50
C PRO A 81 7.92 -3.55 14.83
N GLY A 82 7.17 -2.84 15.64
CA GLY A 82 6.54 -3.40 16.83
C GLY A 82 5.31 -4.22 16.47
N LYS A 83 4.94 -5.19 17.34
CA LYS A 83 3.78 -6.07 17.13
C LYS A 83 2.47 -5.33 16.84
N GLU A 84 2.24 -4.19 17.51
CA GLU A 84 1.03 -3.39 17.29
C GLU A 84 0.99 -2.79 15.88
N MET A 85 2.13 -2.31 15.37
CA MET A 85 2.23 -1.81 14.01
C MET A 85 2.03 -2.93 13.00
N GLU A 86 2.67 -4.09 13.21
CA GLU A 86 2.53 -5.26 12.34
C GLU A 86 1.07 -5.72 12.26
N ALA A 87 0.39 -5.83 13.40
CA ALA A 87 -1.02 -6.22 13.46
C ALA A 87 -1.93 -5.26 12.68
N ARG A 88 -1.77 -3.95 12.86
CA ARG A 88 -2.56 -2.94 12.14
C ARG A 88 -2.29 -2.91 10.64
N VAL A 89 -1.08 -3.27 10.21
CA VAL A 89 -0.77 -3.39 8.78
C VAL A 89 -1.39 -4.68 8.21
N GLN A 90 -1.38 -5.78 8.96
CA GLN A 90 -2.02 -7.03 8.56
C GLN A 90 -3.53 -6.87 8.34
N GLU A 91 -4.21 -6.09 9.19
CA GLU A 91 -5.64 -5.78 9.02
C GLU A 91 -5.98 -5.19 7.64
N LEU A 92 -5.04 -4.44 7.02
CA LEU A 92 -5.23 -3.90 5.68
C LEU A 92 -5.14 -4.98 4.60
N GLU A 93 -4.26 -5.97 4.79
CA GLU A 93 -4.14 -7.11 3.87
C GLU A 93 -5.38 -7.97 3.93
N ASP A 94 -5.89 -8.23 5.14
CA ASP A 94 -7.09 -9.02 5.36
C ASP A 94 -8.33 -8.33 4.79
N ALA A 95 -8.45 -7.00 4.96
CA ALA A 95 -9.52 -6.20 4.36
C ALA A 95 -9.46 -6.22 2.83
N ALA A 96 -8.26 -6.09 2.24
CA ALA A 96 -8.08 -6.15 0.80
C ALA A 96 -8.39 -7.54 0.23
N ALA A 97 -8.04 -8.60 0.96
CA ALA A 97 -8.36 -9.98 0.59
C ALA A 97 -9.88 -10.22 0.61
N ALA A 98 -10.58 -9.75 1.64
CA ALA A 98 -12.03 -9.84 1.73
C ALA A 98 -12.75 -9.06 0.62
N GLU A 99 -12.25 -7.87 0.28
CA GLU A 99 -12.80 -7.07 -0.83
C GLU A 99 -12.57 -7.76 -2.20
N ALA A 100 -11.40 -8.37 -2.40
CA ALA A 100 -11.09 -9.13 -3.60
C ALA A 100 -11.97 -10.39 -3.73
N GLU A 101 -12.20 -11.10 -2.63
CA GLU A 101 -13.08 -12.28 -2.60
C GLU A 101 -14.55 -11.89 -2.86
N ALA A 102 -15.03 -10.81 -2.24
CA ALA A 102 -16.38 -10.29 -2.48
C ALA A 102 -16.57 -9.86 -3.95
N LYS A 103 -15.57 -9.20 -4.55
CA LYS A 103 -15.59 -8.82 -5.96
C LYS A 103 -15.60 -10.03 -6.88
N ALA A 104 -14.78 -11.05 -6.61
CA ALA A 104 -14.76 -12.29 -7.39
C ALA A 104 -16.11 -13.02 -7.31
N LEU A 105 -16.77 -13.00 -6.14
CA LEU A 105 -18.09 -13.59 -5.96
C LEU A 105 -19.15 -12.86 -6.80
N LEU A 106 -19.11 -11.52 -6.82
CA LEU A 106 -20.03 -10.69 -7.61
C LEU A 106 -19.84 -10.90 -9.12
N GLU A 107 -18.60 -10.93 -9.60
CA GLU A 107 -18.28 -11.21 -11.01
C GLU A 107 -18.74 -12.61 -11.43
N HIS A 108 -18.61 -13.60 -10.53
CA HIS A 108 -19.12 -14.95 -10.78
C HIS A 108 -20.66 -15.00 -10.83
N THR A 109 -21.35 -14.26 -9.96
CA THR A 109 -22.81 -14.20 -9.96
C THR A 109 -23.37 -13.47 -11.19
N ASP A 110 -22.72 -12.40 -11.66
CA ASP A 110 -23.14 -11.67 -12.87
C ASP A 110 -23.00 -12.54 -14.12
N SER A 111 -21.95 -13.36 -14.20
CA SER A 111 -21.77 -14.33 -15.29
C SER A 111 -22.90 -15.37 -15.33
N LEU A 112 -23.31 -15.91 -14.18
CA LEU A 112 -24.38 -16.92 -14.09
C LEU A 112 -25.77 -16.34 -14.40
N MET A 113 -26.00 -15.06 -14.09
CA MET A 113 -27.26 -14.38 -14.41
C MET A 113 -27.38 -14.01 -15.90
N SER A 114 -26.25 -13.76 -16.59
CA SER A 114 -26.23 -13.50 -18.03
C SER A 114 -26.50 -14.75 -18.88
N GLU A 115 -26.12 -15.94 -18.42
CA GLU A 115 -26.36 -17.21 -19.15
C GLU A 115 -27.81 -17.72 -19.05
N LYS A 116 -28.57 -17.28 -18.03
CA LYS A 116 -29.95 -17.72 -17.78
C LYS A 116 -31.03 -16.81 -18.39
N ALA A 117 -30.67 -15.76 -19.13
CA ALA A 117 -31.64 -14.92 -19.82
C ALA A 117 -32.44 -15.79 -20.82
N PRO A 118 -33.77 -15.91 -20.69
CA PRO A 118 -34.55 -16.73 -21.60
C PRO A 118 -34.47 -16.11 -23.00
N GLN A 119 -33.99 -16.90 -23.97
CA GLN A 119 -34.18 -16.59 -25.38
C GLN A 119 -35.68 -16.67 -25.68
N ASN A 120 -36.38 -15.54 -25.54
CA ASN A 120 -37.78 -15.43 -25.91
C ASN A 120 -37.89 -15.31 -27.44
N ASN A 121 -37.55 -16.39 -28.14
CA ASN A 121 -37.79 -16.57 -29.56
C ASN A 121 -39.11 -17.33 -29.72
N ASP A 122 -40.24 -16.64 -29.63
CA ASP A 122 -41.52 -17.10 -30.18
C ASP A 122 -42.50 -15.93 -30.24
N LEU A 123 -42.34 -15.08 -31.26
CA LEU A 123 -43.41 -14.23 -31.77
C LEU A 123 -43.58 -14.56 -33.27
N PRO A 124 -44.75 -15.04 -33.72
CA PRO A 124 -44.96 -15.37 -35.12
C PRO A 124 -44.91 -14.10 -35.99
N PRO A 125 -44.42 -14.17 -37.24
CA PRO A 125 -44.39 -13.00 -38.11
C PRO A 125 -45.82 -12.63 -38.52
N ALA A 126 -46.27 -11.43 -38.14
CA ALA A 126 -47.45 -10.83 -38.72
C ALA A 126 -47.15 -10.48 -40.18
N SER A 127 -47.73 -11.25 -41.10
CA SER A 127 -47.81 -10.95 -42.52
C SER A 127 -48.59 -9.65 -42.73
N ASN A 128 -47.97 -8.61 -43.28
CA ASN A 128 -48.71 -7.51 -43.89
C ASN A 128 -48.29 -7.31 -45.35
N THR A 129 -49.25 -7.69 -46.18
CA THR A 129 -49.34 -7.59 -47.62
C THR A 129 -49.26 -6.13 -48.11
N THR A 130 -48.45 -5.94 -49.15
CA THR A 130 -48.35 -4.75 -50.00
C THR A 130 -49.71 -4.27 -50.52
N GLN A 131 -50.03 -2.98 -50.36
CA GLN A 131 -50.82 -2.27 -51.36
C GLN A 131 -50.24 -0.87 -51.63
N ASN A 132 -49.67 -0.80 -52.83
CA ASN A 132 -49.28 0.38 -53.59
C ASN A 132 -50.51 1.02 -54.23
N TRP A 133 -50.69 2.35 -54.17
CA TRP A 133 -51.49 3.12 -55.14
C TRP A 133 -51.01 4.59 -55.24
N ASN A 134 -50.26 4.85 -56.31
CA ASN A 134 -50.31 5.94 -57.30
C ASN A 134 -50.77 7.39 -56.96
N SER A 135 -49.90 8.32 -57.39
CA SER A 135 -50.14 9.43 -58.34
C SER A 135 -50.76 10.79 -57.95
N SER A 136 -49.93 11.80 -58.28
CA SER A 136 -50.24 13.10 -58.92
C SER A 136 -50.76 14.27 -58.07
N SER A 137 -49.92 15.28 -57.87
CA SER A 137 -49.75 16.44 -58.78
C SER A 137 -48.49 17.24 -58.44
#